data_AF-A0A183FCP7-F1
#
_entry.id   AF-A0A183FCP7-F1
#
_cell.length_a   1.000
_cell.length_b   1.000
_cell.length_c   1.000
_cell.angle_alpha   90.00
_cell.angle_beta   90.00
_cell.angle_gamma   90.00
#
_symmetry.space_group_name_H-M   'P 1'
#
loop_
_entity.id
_entity.type
_entity.pdbx_description
1 polymer ?
#
loop_
_entity_poly.entity_id
_entity_poly.type
_entity_poly.pdbx_seq_one_letter_code
_entity_poly.pdbx_strand_id
1 'polypeptide(L)'
;MSAAGSIKALITKAAKELHRRNRDVWDKFGDTLDACESAGTDLRLSPEQRTAMVNSALNLRDLLTKLDERWERAQEYAAEQSSAEGEPDIMDEFSTHWKEHGYEDIVNEAHRLVERLQSVVLAPTTSVPQN
;
A
#
# COMPACT_ATOMS: atom_id res chain seq x y z
N MET A 1 4.10 25.08 14.80
CA MET A 1 4.25 23.95 13.85
C MET A 1 4.00 24.51 12.46
N SER A 2 4.93 24.38 11.52
CA SER A 2 4.78 24.91 10.16
C SER A 2 3.77 24.10 9.34
N ALA A 3 3.23 24.67 8.25
CA ALA A 3 2.35 23.97 7.33
C ALA A 3 3.05 22.74 6.70
N ALA A 4 4.30 22.91 6.24
CA ALA A 4 5.15 21.81 5.79
C ALA A 4 5.29 20.70 6.84
N GLY A 5 5.54 21.07 8.10
CA GLY A 5 5.63 20.10 9.21
C GLY A 5 4.32 19.34 9.46
N SER A 6 3.17 20.00 9.33
CA SER A 6 1.86 19.35 9.43
C SER A 6 1.62 18.36 8.28
N ILE A 7 1.99 18.73 7.05
CA ILE A 7 1.85 17.85 5.88
C ILE A 7 2.75 16.62 6.02
N LYS A 8 4.02 16.81 6.41
CA LYS A 8 4.93 15.70 6.72
C LYS A 8 4.34 14.75 7.77
N ALA A 9 3.77 15.29 8.85
CA ALA A 9 3.16 14.47 9.90
C ALA A 9 1.97 13.64 9.37
N LEU A 10 1.18 14.19 8.45
CA LEU A 10 0.06 13.49 7.81
C LEU A 10 0.56 12.36 6.88
N ILE A 11 1.59 12.62 6.08
CA ILE A 11 2.26 11.59 5.26
C ILE A 11 2.80 10.48 6.15
N THR A 12 3.56 10.83 7.19
CA THR A 12 4.13 9.85 8.14
C THR A 12 3.04 9.00 8.78
N LYS A 13 1.92 9.61 9.17
CA LYS A 13 0.80 8.88 9.77
C LYS A 13 0.17 7.90 8.79
N ALA A 14 -0.08 8.33 7.55
CA ALA A 14 -0.65 7.48 6.50
C ALA A 14 0.29 6.32 6.15
N ALA A 15 1.59 6.59 5.96
CA ALA A 15 2.58 5.57 5.66
C ALA A 15 2.74 4.55 6.80
N LYS A 16 2.72 5.00 8.07
CA LYS A 16 2.75 4.08 9.23
C LYS A 16 1.52 3.19 9.30
N GLU A 17 0.34 3.72 8.99
CA GLU A 17 -0.89 2.91 8.94
C GLU A 17 -0.86 1.91 7.79
N LEU A 18 -0.37 2.30 6.61
CA LEU A 18 -0.17 1.41 5.48
C LEU A 18 0.82 0.28 5.83
N HIS A 19 1.97 0.61 6.41
CA HIS A 19 2.95 -0.38 6.83
C HIS A 19 2.42 -1.34 7.88
N ARG A 20 1.68 -0.83 8.88
CA ARG A 20 1.00 -1.67 9.86
C ARG A 20 0.04 -2.64 9.18
N ARG A 21 -0.74 -2.16 8.20
CA ARG A 21 -1.68 -2.99 7.46
C ARG A 21 -0.98 -4.02 6.57
N ASN A 22 0.13 -3.68 5.91
CA ASN A 22 0.93 -4.64 5.14
C ASN A 22 1.28 -5.84 6.02
N ARG A 23 1.82 -5.59 7.22
CA ARG A 23 2.17 -6.64 8.18
C ARG A 23 0.96 -7.43 8.64
N ASP A 24 -0.14 -6.78 9.03
CA ASP A 24 -1.35 -7.50 9.48
C ASP A 24 -1.89 -8.45 8.38
N VAL A 25 -1.83 -8.02 7.12
CA VAL A 25 -2.27 -8.81 5.97
C VAL A 25 -1.29 -9.94 5.68
N TRP A 26 0.01 -9.67 5.75
CA TRP A 26 1.06 -10.68 5.59
C TRP A 26 0.99 -11.74 6.68
N ASP A 27 0.87 -11.35 7.95
CA ASP A 27 0.74 -12.28 9.08
C ASP A 27 -0.49 -13.18 8.94
N LYS A 28 -1.56 -12.66 8.31
CA LYS A 28 -2.81 -13.40 8.13
C LYS A 28 -2.78 -14.36 6.94
N PHE A 29 -2.12 -13.99 5.85
CA PHE A 29 -2.22 -14.71 4.57
C PHE A 29 -0.90 -15.15 3.96
N GLY A 30 0.25 -14.76 4.52
CA GLY A 30 1.59 -14.99 3.97
C GLY A 30 1.81 -16.46 3.60
N ASP A 31 1.57 -17.38 4.55
CA ASP A 31 1.67 -18.82 4.30
C ASP A 31 0.77 -19.30 3.16
N THR A 32 -0.44 -18.73 3.05
CA THR A 32 -1.38 -19.10 1.97
C THR A 32 -0.91 -18.54 0.62
N LEU A 33 -0.40 -17.32 0.60
CA LEU A 33 0.13 -16.69 -0.61
C LEU A 33 1.36 -17.47 -1.13
N ASP A 34 2.27 -17.86 -0.23
CA ASP A 34 3.46 -18.64 -0.57
C ASP A 34 3.09 -20.07 -1.02
N ALA A 35 2.07 -20.68 -0.40
CA ALA A 35 1.55 -21.97 -0.82
C ALA A 35 0.88 -21.92 -2.20
N CYS A 36 0.13 -20.86 -2.52
CA CYS A 36 -0.46 -20.67 -3.85
C CYS A 36 0.59 -20.49 -4.95
N GLU A 37 1.72 -19.85 -4.63
CA GLU A 37 2.83 -19.65 -5.56
C GLU A 37 3.59 -20.95 -5.87
N SER A 38 3.67 -21.86 -4.89
CA SER A 38 4.41 -23.12 -4.98
C SER A 38 3.59 -24.31 -5.46
N ALA A 39 2.31 -24.40 -5.07
CA ALA A 39 1.45 -25.54 -5.40
C ALA A 39 0.82 -25.44 -6.80
N GLY A 40 0.88 -24.27 -7.45
CA GLY A 40 -0.03 -23.97 -8.56
C GLY A 40 -1.48 -23.90 -8.08
N THR A 41 -2.41 -23.69 -9.01
CA THR A 41 -3.83 -23.30 -8.81
C THR A 41 -4.71 -24.24 -7.95
N ASP A 42 -4.16 -25.32 -7.38
CA ASP A 42 -4.91 -26.37 -6.67
C ASP A 42 -5.30 -26.02 -5.21
N LEU A 43 -4.93 -24.82 -4.72
CA LEU A 43 -5.32 -24.39 -3.38
C LEU A 43 -6.79 -23.95 -3.33
N ARG A 44 -7.65 -24.82 -2.77
CA ARG A 44 -9.05 -24.49 -2.52
C ARG A 44 -9.21 -23.56 -1.32
N LEU A 45 -9.27 -22.26 -1.59
CA LEU A 45 -9.70 -21.28 -0.57
C LEU A 45 -11.17 -21.44 -0.21
N SER A 46 -11.47 -21.37 1.09
CA SER A 46 -12.83 -21.27 1.59
C SER A 46 -13.48 -19.94 1.16
N PRO A 47 -14.83 -19.85 1.10
CA PRO A 47 -15.52 -18.58 0.82
C PRO A 47 -15.12 -17.46 1.78
N GLU A 48 -14.97 -17.77 3.07
CA GLU A 48 -14.56 -16.80 4.10
C GLU A 48 -13.14 -16.27 3.86
N GLN A 49 -12.20 -17.15 3.47
CA GLN A 49 -10.84 -16.76 3.13
C GLN A 49 -10.82 -15.83 1.91
N ARG A 50 -11.58 -16.16 0.86
CA ARG A 50 -11.70 -15.29 -0.34
C ARG A 50 -12.24 -13.93 0.02
N THR A 51 -13.34 -13.86 0.77
CA THR A 51 -13.92 -12.59 1.21
C THR A 51 -12.93 -11.79 2.06
N ALA A 52 -12.22 -12.44 2.98
CA ALA A 52 -11.23 -11.78 3.82
C ALA A 52 -10.04 -11.24 3.01
N MET A 53 -9.57 -11.97 2.00
CA MET A 53 -8.52 -11.52 1.09
C MET A 53 -8.97 -10.34 0.23
N VAL A 54 -10.17 -10.38 -0.34
CA VAL A 54 -10.76 -9.27 -1.11
C VAL A 54 -10.86 -8.01 -0.25
N ASN A 55 -11.42 -8.13 0.95
CA ASN A 55 -11.56 -6.99 1.86
C ASN A 55 -10.21 -6.41 2.27
N SER A 56 -9.19 -7.26 2.42
CA SER A 56 -7.82 -6.82 2.74
C SER A 56 -7.18 -6.07 1.58
N ALA A 57 -7.35 -6.56 0.34
CA ALA A 57 -6.87 -5.89 -0.86
C ALA A 57 -7.56 -4.52 -1.06
N LEU A 58 -8.88 -4.44 -0.85
CA LEU A 58 -9.62 -3.17 -0.89
C LEU A 58 -9.11 -2.20 0.18
N ASN A 59 -8.91 -2.66 1.42
CA ASN A 59 -8.42 -1.81 2.49
C ASN A 59 -7.00 -1.28 2.23
N LEU A 60 -6.10 -2.11 1.69
CA LEU A 60 -4.76 -1.68 1.28
C LEU A 60 -4.82 -0.61 0.17
N ARG A 61 -5.71 -0.79 -0.82
CA ARG A 61 -5.94 0.21 -1.88
C ARG A 61 -6.43 1.54 -1.31
N ASP A 62 -7.40 1.51 -0.39
CA ASP A 62 -7.90 2.73 0.24
C ASP A 62 -6.78 3.48 1.00
N LEU A 63 -5.85 2.74 1.62
CA LEU A 63 -4.71 3.34 2.33
C LEU A 63 -3.67 3.90 1.37
N LEU A 64 -3.41 3.22 0.25
CA LEU A 64 -2.56 3.71 -0.83
C LEU A 64 -3.11 5.02 -1.41
N THR A 65 -4.40 5.05 -1.76
CA THR A 65 -5.06 6.28 -2.25
C THR A 65 -4.96 7.41 -1.24
N LYS A 66 -5.19 7.15 0.06
CA LYS A 66 -5.03 8.19 1.09
C LYS A 66 -3.62 8.72 1.20
N LEU A 67 -2.60 7.88 1.03
CA LEU A 67 -1.20 8.31 1.07
C LEU A 67 -0.86 9.15 -0.15
N ASP A 68 -1.35 8.75 -1.32
CA ASP A 68 -1.23 9.48 -2.59
C ASP A 68 -1.85 10.88 -2.50
N GLU A 69 -3.09 10.98 -2.00
CA GLU A 69 -3.75 12.27 -1.74
C GLU A 69 -2.93 13.18 -0.79
N ARG A 70 -2.20 12.61 0.18
CA ARG A 70 -1.31 13.41 1.06
C ARG A 70 -0.05 13.87 0.35
N TRP A 71 0.46 13.06 -0.57
CA TRP A 71 1.60 13.41 -1.38
C TRP A 71 1.25 14.48 -2.41
N GLU A 72 0.11 14.36 -3.09
CA GLU A 72 -0.43 15.40 -3.99
C GLU A 72 -0.58 16.74 -3.25
N ARG A 73 -1.16 16.73 -2.04
CA ARG A 73 -1.28 17.93 -1.21
C ARG A 73 0.08 18.56 -0.86
N ALA A 74 1.13 17.74 -0.71
CA ALA A 74 2.48 18.22 -0.47
C ALA A 74 3.07 18.88 -1.73
N GLN A 75 2.82 18.31 -2.91
CA GLN A 75 3.23 18.87 -4.19
C GLN A 75 2.52 20.21 -4.48
N GLU A 76 1.21 20.29 -4.24
CA GLU A 76 0.44 21.53 -4.35
C GLU A 76 1.01 22.61 -3.43
N TYR A 77 1.26 22.27 -2.16
CA TYR A 77 1.86 23.20 -1.20
C TYR A 77 3.25 23.65 -1.66
N ALA A 78 4.11 22.74 -2.13
CA ALA A 78 5.42 23.11 -2.64
C ALA A 78 5.30 24.09 -3.83
N ALA A 79 4.42 23.81 -4.80
CA ALA A 79 4.19 24.68 -5.95
C ALA A 79 3.69 26.07 -5.56
N GLU A 80 2.84 26.19 -4.54
CA GLU A 80 2.39 27.46 -3.99
C GLU A 80 3.54 28.27 -3.36
N GLN A 81 4.53 27.61 -2.75
CA GLN A 81 5.65 28.24 -2.06
C GLN A 81 6.85 28.54 -2.99
N SER A 82 7.03 27.81 -4.10
CA SER A 82 8.11 28.04 -5.08
C SER A 82 8.08 29.43 -5.76
N SER A 83 7.06 30.25 -5.48
CA SER A 83 6.97 31.64 -5.95
C SER A 83 7.76 32.63 -5.07
N ALA A 84 8.32 32.20 -3.93
CA ALA A 84 9.09 33.03 -3.02
C ALA A 84 10.60 32.94 -3.32
N GLU A 85 11.21 34.04 -3.77
CA GLU A 85 12.64 34.12 -4.06
C GLU A 85 13.50 33.88 -2.80
N GLY A 86 14.41 32.90 -2.84
CA GLY A 86 15.45 32.69 -1.82
C GLY A 86 15.14 31.66 -0.74
N GLU A 87 14.00 30.97 -0.78
CA GLU A 87 13.69 29.87 0.13
C GLU A 87 14.23 28.51 -0.38
N PRO A 88 14.66 27.60 0.52
CA PRO A 88 15.01 26.23 0.15
C PRO A 88 13.81 25.54 -0.49
N ASP A 89 14.07 24.72 -1.51
CA ASP A 89 13.01 24.03 -2.23
C ASP A 89 12.23 23.08 -1.30
N ILE A 90 11.00 23.48 -0.98
CA ILE A 90 10.10 22.72 -0.12
C ILE A 90 9.78 21.35 -0.73
N MET A 91 9.82 21.22 -2.05
CA MET A 91 9.64 19.93 -2.71
C MET A 91 10.81 18.98 -2.40
N ASP A 92 12.04 19.49 -2.35
CA ASP A 92 13.21 18.73 -1.93
C ASP A 92 13.10 18.32 -0.46
N GLU A 93 12.54 19.19 0.39
CA GLU A 93 12.30 18.89 1.80
C GLU A 93 11.30 17.72 1.98
N PHE A 94 10.20 17.68 1.21
CA PHE A 94 9.25 16.56 1.22
C PHE A 94 9.84 15.29 0.62
N SER A 95 10.58 15.41 -0.49
CA SER A 95 11.22 14.29 -1.17
C SER A 95 12.29 13.64 -0.29
N THR A 96 13.05 14.44 0.44
CA THR A 96 14.03 13.96 1.43
C THR A 96 13.32 13.22 2.55
N HIS A 97 12.26 13.80 3.12
CA HIS A 97 11.45 13.16 4.16
C HIS A 97 10.89 11.80 3.70
N TRP A 98 10.41 11.72 2.45
CA TRP A 98 9.91 10.48 1.85
C TRP A 98 10.98 9.39 1.77
N LYS A 99 12.17 9.75 1.26
CA LYS A 99 13.31 8.85 1.10
C LYS A 99 13.89 8.38 2.43
N GLU A 100 14.10 9.29 3.38
CA GLU A 100 14.69 8.98 4.69
C GLU A 100 13.87 7.95 5.48
N HIS A 101 12.55 7.96 5.31
CA HIS A 101 11.66 7.04 5.99
C HIS A 101 11.35 5.76 5.19
N GLY A 102 11.89 5.63 3.97
CA GLY A 102 11.68 4.44 3.14
C GLY A 102 10.21 4.22 2.74
N TYR A 103 9.42 5.30 2.58
CA TYR A 103 8.00 5.16 2.24
C TYR A 103 7.77 4.51 0.86
N GLU A 104 8.74 4.64 -0.04
CA GLU A 104 8.77 3.94 -1.32
C GLU A 104 8.66 2.41 -1.16
N ASP A 105 9.43 1.84 -0.22
CA ASP A 105 9.41 0.39 0.01
C ASP A 105 8.06 -0.08 0.57
N ILE A 106 7.47 0.73 1.46
CA ILE A 106 6.15 0.46 2.07
C ILE A 106 5.05 0.46 0.99
N VAL A 107 5.08 1.43 0.09
CA VAL A 107 4.13 1.55 -1.03
C VAL A 107 4.31 0.37 -2.00
N ASN A 108 5.55 0.04 -2.35
CA ASN A 108 5.84 -1.08 -3.25
C ASN A 108 5.44 -2.43 -2.66
N GLU A 109 5.67 -2.64 -1.36
CA GLU A 109 5.19 -3.82 -0.64
C GLU A 109 3.66 -3.92 -0.67
N ALA A 110 2.96 -2.80 -0.42
CA ALA A 110 1.50 -2.77 -0.44
C ALA A 110 0.94 -3.11 -1.83
N HIS A 111 1.51 -2.53 -2.90
CA HIS A 111 1.11 -2.86 -4.28
C HIS A 111 1.31 -4.34 -4.59
N ARG A 112 2.48 -4.89 -4.28
CA ARG A 112 2.76 -6.33 -4.47
C ARG A 112 1.76 -7.20 -3.70
N LEU A 113 1.45 -6.84 -2.46
CA LEU A 113 0.54 -7.62 -1.63
C LEU A 113 -0.90 -7.57 -2.18
N VAL A 114 -1.36 -6.42 -2.65
CA VAL A 114 -2.65 -6.27 -3.36
C VAL A 114 -2.69 -7.18 -4.59
N GLU A 115 -1.66 -7.15 -5.43
CA GLU A 115 -1.58 -8.00 -6.63
C GLU A 115 -1.62 -9.49 -6.29
N ARG A 116 -0.84 -9.92 -5.29
CA ARG A 116 -0.82 -11.33 -4.83
C ARG A 116 -2.19 -11.78 -4.32
N LEU A 117 -2.83 -10.99 -3.46
CA LEU A 117 -4.17 -11.30 -2.95
C LEU A 117 -5.19 -11.46 -4.09
N GLN A 118 -5.13 -10.59 -5.09
CA GLN A 118 -6.07 -10.61 -6.21
C GLN A 118 -5.83 -11.77 -7.14
N SER A 119 -4.57 -12.07 -7.45
CA SER A 119 -4.21 -13.21 -8.28
C SER A 119 -4.74 -14.51 -7.69
N VAL A 120 -4.58 -14.70 -6.38
CA VAL A 120 -5.07 -15.88 -5.66
C VAL A 120 -6.61 -15.95 -5.64
N VAL A 121 -7.31 -14.83 -5.44
CA VAL A 121 -8.78 -14.82 -5.42
C VAL A 121 -9.38 -15.12 -6.81
N LEU A 122 -8.77 -14.58 -7.88
CA LEU A 122 -9.23 -14.71 -9.26
C LEU A 122 -8.80 -16.03 -9.92
N ALA A 123 -7.89 -16.78 -9.29
CA ALA A 123 -7.45 -18.07 -9.78
C ALA A 123 -8.64 -19.03 -9.97
N PRO A 124 -8.82 -19.63 -11.16
CA PRO A 124 -9.94 -20.50 -11.44
C PRO A 124 -9.88 -21.73 -10.53
N THR A 125 -10.96 -22.00 -9.80
CA THR A 125 -11.13 -23.28 -9.10
C THR A 125 -11.37 -24.35 -10.16
N THR A 126 -10.33 -25.04 -10.59
CA THR A 126 -10.47 -26.20 -11.48
C THR A 126 -11.19 -27.32 -10.72
N SER A 127 -12.52 -27.33 -10.79
CA SER A 127 -13.30 -28.52 -10.47
C SER A 127 -13.15 -29.49 -11.63
N VAL A 128 -12.23 -30.46 -11.52
CA VAL A 128 -12.29 -31.65 -12.36
C VAL A 128 -13.47 -32.50 -11.85
N PRO A 129 -14.49 -32.78 -12.67
CA PRO A 129 -15.51 -33.75 -12.29
C PRO A 129 -14.86 -35.14 -12.29
N GLN A 130 -14.91 -35.83 -11.16
CA GLN A 130 -14.57 -37.25 -11.11
C GLN A 130 -15.72 -38.04 -11.75
N ASN A 131 -15.40 -38.78 -12.81
CA ASN A 131 -16.28 -39.76 -13.46
C ASN A 131 -16.62 -40.91 -12.51
#